data_AF-A0A940PA39-F1
#
_entry.id   AF-A0A940PA39-F1
#
_cell.length_a   1.000
_cell.length_b   1.000
_cell.length_c   1.000
_cell.angle_alpha   90.00
_cell.angle_beta   90.00
_cell.angle_gamma   90.00
#
_symmetry.space_group_name_H-M   'P 1'
#
loop_
_entity.id
_entity.type
_entity.pdbx_description
1 polymer ?
#
loop_
_entity_poly.entity_id
_entity_poly.type
_entity_poly.pdbx_seq_one_letter_code
_entity_poly.pdbx_strand_id
1 'polypeptide(L)'
;MTLHEWLLIFPLLFMCHELEELAWMPEWFVRLKASPVKLPDKVRQITVSPRSFTLIVFEEFILVCCVILYSIVVSSFLVATALILVYGLHIVVHFGQMVYLRRYVPGSFTGGLTLIGCTLVLKQLLPQVEVGPLVIATVLMTVVVGANLVICHKWIR
;
A
#
# COMPACT_ATOMS: atom_id res chain seq x y z
N MET A 1 -12.12 -9.98 -20.16
CA MET A 1 -10.90 -9.21 -19.90
C MET A 1 -9.70 -10.15 -19.92
N THR A 2 -8.58 -9.72 -20.51
CA THR A 2 -7.30 -10.44 -20.47
C THR A 2 -6.60 -10.25 -19.11
N LEU A 3 -5.59 -11.08 -18.79
CA LEU A 3 -4.81 -10.93 -17.55
C LEU A 3 -4.11 -9.56 -17.47
N HIS A 4 -3.64 -9.03 -18.61
CA HIS A 4 -3.05 -7.70 -18.69
C HIS A 4 -4.08 -6.60 -18.37
N GLU A 5 -5.31 -6.72 -18.86
CA GLU A 5 -6.38 -5.76 -18.56
C GLU A 5 -6.77 -5.80 -17.08
N TRP A 6 -6.78 -6.98 -16.45
CA TRP A 6 -6.99 -7.10 -15.00
C TRP A 6 -5.90 -6.41 -14.18
N LEU A 7 -4.64 -6.51 -14.61
CA LEU A 7 -3.53 -5.81 -13.95
C LEU A 7 -3.65 -4.30 -14.02
N LEU A 8 -4.16 -3.74 -15.13
CA LEU A 8 -4.33 -2.29 -15.29
C LEU A 8 -5.36 -1.68 -14.33
N ILE A 9 -6.24 -2.49 -13.73
CA ILE A 9 -7.15 -2.03 -12.68
C ILE A 9 -6.38 -1.71 -11.38
N PHE A 10 -5.28 -2.42 -11.10
CA PHE A 10 -4.62 -2.32 -9.80
C PHE A 10 -4.08 -0.92 -9.47
N PRO A 11 -3.40 -0.19 -10.37
CA PRO A 11 -2.98 1.19 -10.09
C PRO A 11 -4.15 2.12 -9.71
N LEU A 12 -5.34 1.91 -10.28
CA LEU A 12 -6.54 2.68 -9.94
C LEU A 12 -7.05 2.34 -8.54
N LEU A 13 -7.04 1.06 -8.17
CA LEU A 13 -7.42 0.62 -6.82
C LEU A 13 -6.45 1.19 -5.77
N PHE A 14 -5.14 1.09 -6.04
CA PHE A 14 -4.10 1.67 -5.20
C PHE A 14 -4.32 3.17 -5.01
N MET A 15 -4.47 3.93 -6.10
CA MET A 15 -4.65 5.39 -6.00
C MET A 15 -5.96 5.77 -5.30
N CYS A 16 -7.04 5.01 -5.45
CA CYS A 16 -8.30 5.26 -4.74
C CYS A 16 -8.12 5.23 -3.21
N HIS A 17 -7.36 4.26 -2.72
CA HIS A 17 -6.96 4.16 -1.31
C HIS A 17 -6.05 5.30 -0.89
N GLU A 18 -5.00 5.56 -1.66
CA GLU A 18 -4.03 6.63 -1.36
C GLU A 18 -4.68 8.02 -1.33
N LEU A 19 -5.70 8.28 -2.15
CA LEU A 19 -6.44 9.54 -2.14
C LEU A 19 -7.13 9.80 -0.80
N GLU A 20 -7.62 8.77 -0.13
CA GLU A 20 -8.16 8.90 1.23
C GLU A 20 -7.04 9.27 2.22
N GLU A 21 -5.89 8.60 2.13
CA GLU A 21 -4.75 8.93 2.98
C GLU A 21 -4.25 10.37 2.71
N LEU A 22 -4.13 10.77 1.45
CA LEU A 22 -3.71 12.12 1.06
C LEU A 22 -4.63 13.20 1.66
N ALA A 23 -5.93 12.95 1.67
CA ALA A 23 -6.93 13.90 2.17
C ALA A 23 -6.89 14.04 3.70
N TRP A 24 -6.64 12.94 4.44
CA TRP A 24 -6.90 12.93 5.89
C TRP A 24 -5.71 12.50 6.77
N MET A 25 -4.74 11.75 6.25
CA MET A 25 -3.63 11.18 7.03
C MET A 25 -2.76 12.25 7.72
N PRO A 26 -2.29 13.32 7.05
CA PRO A 26 -1.43 14.31 7.71
C PRO A 26 -2.11 14.98 8.92
N GLU A 27 -3.35 15.42 8.77
CA GLU A 27 -4.09 16.02 9.88
C GLU A 27 -4.45 15.02 10.97
N TRP A 28 -4.79 13.78 10.58
CA TRP A 28 -5.09 12.72 11.53
C TRP A 28 -3.91 12.42 12.43
N PHE A 29 -2.68 12.40 11.90
CA PHE A 29 -1.46 12.24 12.71
C PHE A 29 -1.28 13.36 13.73
N VAL A 30 -1.54 14.62 13.34
CA VAL A 30 -1.47 15.76 14.26
C VAL A 30 -2.47 15.59 15.41
N ARG A 31 -3.72 15.24 15.09
CA ARG A 31 -4.77 14.99 16.09
C ARG A 31 -4.45 13.79 16.99
N LEU A 32 -3.89 12.71 16.43
CA LEU A 32 -3.52 11.52 17.18
C LEU A 32 -2.44 11.85 18.23
N LYS A 33 -1.40 12.61 17.84
CA LYS A 33 -0.32 13.02 18.75
C LYS A 33 -0.77 13.95 19.86
N ALA A 34 -1.75 14.82 19.57
CA ALA A 34 -2.35 15.71 20.58
C ALA A 34 -3.28 14.97 21.56
N SER A 35 -3.65 13.72 21.25
CA SER A 35 -4.58 12.95 22.07
C SER A 35 -3.89 12.24 23.23
N PRO A 36 -4.62 11.87 24.31
CA PRO A 36 -4.03 11.20 25.48
C PRO A 36 -3.63 9.74 25.24
N VAL A 37 -3.72 9.24 24.00
CA VAL A 37 -3.36 7.85 23.66
C VAL A 37 -1.86 7.64 23.88
N LYS A 38 -1.51 6.54 24.57
CA LYS A 38 -0.11 6.12 24.69
C LYS A 38 0.34 5.57 23.34
N LEU A 39 1.20 6.32 22.68
CA LEU A 39 1.86 5.92 21.43
C LEU A 39 3.29 5.46 21.73
N PRO A 40 3.82 4.47 21.01
CA PRO A 40 5.25 4.16 21.06
C PRO A 40 6.10 5.40 20.72
N ASP A 41 7.25 5.56 21.37
CA ASP A 41 8.10 6.75 21.19
C ASP A 41 8.51 6.97 19.73
N LYS A 42 8.79 5.87 19.00
CA LYS A 42 9.08 5.91 17.57
C LYS A 42 7.95 6.56 16.76
N VAL A 43 6.69 6.29 17.09
CA VAL A 43 5.51 6.87 16.41
C VAL A 43 5.36 8.36 16.74
N ARG A 44 5.67 8.77 17.97
CA ARG A 44 5.63 10.19 18.36
C ARG A 44 6.63 11.04 17.59
N GLN A 45 7.77 10.46 17.21
CA GLN A 45 8.82 11.14 16.44
C GLN A 45 8.51 11.28 14.95
N ILE A 46 7.52 10.55 14.40
CA ILE A 46 7.17 10.61 12.97
C ILE A 46 6.43 11.90 12.67
N THR A 47 7.01 12.81 11.90
CA THR A 47 6.32 14.02 11.41
C THR A 47 5.86 13.79 9.98
N VAL A 48 4.56 13.99 9.73
CA VAL A 48 3.95 13.84 8.40
C VAL A 48 3.51 15.22 7.93
N SER A 49 4.29 15.85 7.05
CA SER A 49 3.85 17.07 6.36
C SER A 49 2.97 16.67 5.16
N PRO A 50 1.91 17.43 4.81
CA PRO A 50 1.11 17.12 3.62
C PRO A 50 1.96 17.02 2.35
N ARG A 51 2.92 17.94 2.17
CA ARG A 51 3.82 17.95 1.01
C ARG A 51 4.67 16.69 0.94
N SER A 52 5.34 16.34 2.02
CA SER A 52 6.24 15.19 2.05
C SER A 52 5.46 13.89 1.89
N PHE A 53 4.27 13.81 2.49
CA PHE A 53 3.34 12.70 2.31
C PHE A 53 2.90 12.55 0.84
N THR A 54 2.48 13.64 0.18
CA THR A 54 2.11 13.61 -1.24
C THR A 54 3.25 13.16 -2.15
N LEU A 55 4.48 13.59 -1.88
CA LEU A 55 5.65 13.17 -2.66
C LEU A 55 5.95 11.68 -2.50
N ILE A 56 5.79 11.14 -1.28
CA ILE A 56 5.95 9.69 -1.02
C ILE A 56 4.89 8.89 -1.78
N VAL A 57 3.61 9.28 -1.68
CA VAL A 57 2.52 8.61 -2.41
C VAL A 57 2.74 8.65 -3.93
N PHE A 58 3.20 9.78 -4.45
CA PHE A 58 3.50 9.93 -5.87
C PHE A 58 4.63 9.00 -6.33
N GLU A 59 5.68 8.87 -5.53
CA GLU A 59 6.80 7.97 -5.80
C GLU A 59 6.37 6.50 -5.78
N GLU A 60 5.64 6.07 -4.76
CA GLU A 60 5.08 4.71 -4.67
C GLU A 60 4.14 4.41 -5.85
N PHE A 61 3.33 5.38 -6.29
CA PHE A 61 2.47 5.20 -7.47
C PHE A 61 3.28 4.99 -8.77
N ILE A 62 4.41 5.70 -8.93
CA ILE A 62 5.31 5.47 -10.07
C ILE A 62 5.89 4.05 -10.00
N LEU A 63 6.36 3.61 -8.83
CA LEU A 63 6.89 2.26 -8.65
C LEU A 63 5.84 1.20 -8.98
N VAL A 64 4.60 1.36 -8.50
CA VAL A 64 3.48 0.47 -8.83
C VAL A 64 3.27 0.42 -10.35
N CYS A 65 3.21 1.57 -11.02
CA CYS A 65 3.07 1.63 -12.47
C CYS A 65 4.22 0.92 -13.20
N CYS A 66 5.47 1.12 -12.75
CA CYS A 66 6.64 0.47 -13.32
C CYS A 66 6.60 -1.06 -13.16
N VAL A 67 6.22 -1.56 -11.99
CA VAL A 67 6.09 -3.02 -11.75
C VAL A 67 4.99 -3.62 -12.62
N ILE A 68 3.84 -2.95 -12.74
CA ILE A 68 2.74 -3.41 -13.60
C ILE A 68 3.17 -3.42 -15.07
N LEU A 69 3.82 -2.36 -15.55
CA LEU A 69 4.33 -2.29 -16.92
C LEU A 69 5.38 -3.38 -17.18
N TYR A 70 6.31 -3.59 -16.24
CA TYR A 70 7.30 -4.66 -16.31
C TYR A 70 6.62 -6.02 -16.47
N SER A 71 5.65 -6.34 -15.60
CA SER A 71 4.90 -7.60 -15.65
C SER A 71 4.19 -7.83 -16.99
N ILE A 72 3.66 -6.77 -17.60
CA ILE A 72 3.03 -6.83 -18.93
C ILE A 72 4.08 -7.12 -20.01
N VAL A 73 5.19 -6.38 -20.02
CA VAL A 73 6.25 -6.50 -21.05
C VAL A 73 6.88 -7.88 -21.04
N VAL A 74 7.19 -8.42 -19.86
CA VAL A 74 7.84 -9.74 -19.74
C VAL A 74 6.86 -10.90 -19.71
N SER A 75 5.54 -10.62 -19.75
CA SER A 75 4.47 -11.62 -19.65
C SER A 75 4.61 -12.54 -18.43
N SER A 76 5.04 -12.00 -17.28
CA SER A 76 5.16 -12.71 -16.02
C SER A 76 4.39 -11.99 -14.92
N PHE A 77 3.44 -12.71 -14.31
CA PHE A 77 2.53 -12.15 -13.31
C PHE A 77 3.02 -12.31 -11.87
N LEU A 78 4.17 -12.96 -11.65
CA LEU A 78 4.68 -13.25 -10.30
C LEU A 78 4.89 -11.99 -9.46
N VAL A 79 5.63 -11.02 -10.01
CA VAL A 79 6.00 -9.79 -9.29
C VAL A 79 4.78 -8.90 -9.06
N ALA A 80 3.92 -8.72 -10.06
CA ALA A 80 2.68 -7.98 -9.90
C ALA A 80 1.71 -8.63 -8.90
N THR A 81 1.58 -9.96 -8.91
CA THR A 81 0.73 -10.68 -7.93
C THR A 81 1.29 -10.48 -6.51
N ALA A 82 2.60 -10.59 -6.33
CA ALA A 82 3.26 -10.31 -5.05
C ALA A 82 3.01 -8.87 -4.58
N LEU A 83 3.12 -7.87 -5.48
CA LEU A 83 2.83 -6.47 -5.17
C LEU A 83 1.39 -6.27 -4.69
N ILE A 84 0.40 -6.87 -5.35
CA ILE A 84 -1.01 -6.79 -4.95
C ILE A 84 -1.23 -7.42 -3.56
N LEU A 85 -0.53 -8.52 -3.25
CA LEU A 85 -0.58 -9.13 -1.91
C LEU A 85 0.06 -8.22 -0.85
N VAL A 86 1.20 -7.58 -1.14
CA VAL A 86 1.83 -6.61 -0.23
C VAL A 86 0.91 -5.41 0.02
N TYR A 87 0.25 -4.90 -1.02
CA TYR A 87 -0.80 -3.90 -0.86
C TYR A 87 -1.95 -4.38 0.04
N GLY A 88 -2.42 -5.61 -0.16
CA GLY A 88 -3.43 -6.21 0.73
C GLY A 88 -2.99 -6.27 2.19
N LEU A 89 -1.72 -6.62 2.45
CA LEU A 89 -1.14 -6.60 3.80
C LEU A 89 -1.10 -5.19 4.39
N HIS A 90 -0.79 -4.17 3.60
CA HIS A 90 -0.86 -2.76 4.02
C HIS A 90 -2.26 -2.36 4.48
N ILE A 91 -3.31 -2.73 3.74
CA ILE A 91 -4.69 -2.47 4.17
C ILE A 91 -5.03 -3.20 5.48
N VAL A 92 -4.55 -4.43 5.65
CA VAL A 92 -4.73 -5.18 6.92
C VAL A 92 -4.04 -4.46 8.09
N VAL A 93 -2.89 -3.81 7.87
CA VAL A 93 -2.23 -2.99 8.89
C VAL A 93 -3.14 -1.83 9.34
N HIS A 94 -3.82 -1.14 8.42
CA HIS A 94 -4.78 -0.08 8.77
C HIS A 94 -5.91 -0.60 9.67
N PHE A 95 -6.49 -1.75 9.34
CA PHE A 95 -7.51 -2.36 10.21
C PHE A 95 -6.95 -2.76 11.58
N GLY A 96 -5.73 -3.29 11.63
CA GLY A 96 -5.05 -3.57 12.89
C GLY A 96 -4.84 -2.31 13.74
N GLN A 97 -4.42 -1.21 13.11
CA GLN A 97 -4.27 0.08 13.76
C GLN A 97 -5.61 0.63 14.26
N MET A 98 -6.70 0.48 13.50
CA MET A 98 -8.04 0.86 13.95
C MET A 98 -8.46 0.13 15.23
N VAL A 99 -8.25 -1.19 15.27
CA VAL A 99 -8.57 -2.01 16.45
C VAL A 99 -7.72 -1.61 17.65
N TYR A 100 -6.41 -1.42 17.45
CA TYR A 100 -5.48 -1.03 18.51
C TYR A 100 -5.77 0.36 19.08
N LEU A 101 -5.99 1.35 18.20
CA LEU A 101 -6.24 2.74 18.59
C LEU A 101 -7.69 3.00 18.99
N ARG A 102 -8.61 2.06 18.69
CA ARG A 102 -10.07 2.20 18.82
C ARG A 102 -10.59 3.47 18.15
N ARG A 103 -10.00 3.80 17.00
CA ARG A 103 -10.26 5.01 16.23
C ARG A 103 -10.21 4.69 14.75
N TYR A 104 -10.91 5.50 13.97
CA TYR A 104 -10.75 5.49 12.52
C TYR A 104 -9.32 5.83 12.12
N VAL A 105 -8.78 5.15 11.12
CA VAL A 105 -7.48 5.43 10.50
C VAL A 105 -7.73 5.73 9.02
N PRO A 106 -7.29 6.90 8.49
CA PRO A 106 -7.39 7.20 7.07
C PRO A 106 -6.75 6.11 6.21
N GLY A 107 -7.40 5.78 5.10
CA GLY A 107 -7.10 4.63 4.24
C GLY A 107 -7.93 3.39 4.58
N SER A 108 -8.65 3.34 5.70
CA SER A 108 -9.37 2.11 6.08
C SER A 108 -10.66 1.89 5.26
N PHE A 109 -11.39 2.95 4.94
CA PHE A 109 -12.69 2.80 4.26
C PHE A 109 -12.50 2.42 2.79
N THR A 110 -11.80 3.26 2.03
CA THR A 110 -11.44 3.00 0.63
C THR A 110 -10.48 1.81 0.52
N GLY A 111 -9.59 1.59 1.49
CA GLY A 111 -8.78 0.37 1.59
C GLY A 111 -9.63 -0.90 1.62
N GLY A 112 -10.71 -0.92 2.41
CA GLY A 112 -11.65 -2.04 2.41
C GLY A 112 -12.33 -2.28 1.05
N LEU A 113 -12.77 -1.20 0.40
CA LEU A 113 -13.40 -1.29 -0.93
C LEU A 113 -12.41 -1.76 -2.01
N THR A 114 -11.21 -1.22 -2.00
CA THR A 114 -10.16 -1.56 -2.97
C THR A 114 -9.60 -2.96 -2.74
N LEU A 115 -9.63 -3.46 -1.50
CA LEU A 115 -9.29 -4.86 -1.20
C LEU A 115 -10.28 -5.82 -1.88
N ILE A 116 -11.58 -5.50 -1.91
CA ILE A 116 -12.57 -6.29 -2.68
C ILE A 116 -12.18 -6.31 -4.16
N GLY A 117 -11.87 -5.16 -4.75
CA GLY A 117 -11.36 -5.08 -6.13
C GLY A 117 -10.10 -5.92 -6.35
N CYS A 118 -9.15 -5.88 -5.41
CA CYS A 118 -7.92 -6.68 -5.47
C CYS A 118 -8.21 -8.17 -5.40
N THR A 119 -9.20 -8.63 -4.62
CA THR A 119 -9.57 -10.05 -4.61
C THR A 119 -10.07 -10.54 -5.97
N LEU A 120 -10.78 -9.70 -6.72
CA LEU A 120 -11.22 -10.02 -8.08
C LEU A 120 -10.05 -10.15 -9.04
N VAL A 121 -9.06 -9.24 -8.94
CA VAL A 121 -7.82 -9.30 -9.73
C VAL A 121 -7.00 -10.53 -9.37
N LEU A 122 -6.76 -10.77 -8.08
CA LEU A 122 -5.99 -11.92 -7.57
C LEU A 122 -6.61 -13.26 -7.99
N LYS A 123 -7.94 -13.37 -8.04
CA LYS A 123 -8.62 -14.58 -8.51
C LYS A 123 -8.20 -14.97 -9.95
N GLN A 124 -7.84 -14.01 -10.78
CA GLN A 124 -7.39 -14.24 -12.16
C GLN A 124 -5.89 -14.54 -12.24
N LEU A 125 -5.09 -13.92 -11.38
CA LEU A 125 -3.63 -14.02 -11.42
C LEU A 125 -3.08 -15.23 -10.67
N LEU A 126 -3.69 -15.63 -9.56
CA LEU A 126 -3.22 -16.75 -8.73
C LEU A 126 -3.07 -18.07 -9.50
N PRO A 127 -3.95 -18.45 -10.44
CA PRO A 127 -3.76 -19.65 -11.26
C PRO A 127 -2.55 -19.59 -12.20
N GLN A 128 -1.98 -18.41 -12.43
CA GLN A 128 -0.87 -18.18 -13.37
C GLN A 128 0.50 -18.19 -12.68
N VAL A 129 0.54 -18.38 -11.34
CA VAL A 129 1.75 -18.27 -10.54
C VAL A 129 1.87 -19.44 -9.57
N GLU A 130 3.09 -19.92 -9.38
CA GLU A 130 3.36 -20.95 -8.39
C GLU A 130 3.40 -20.38 -6.96
N VAL A 131 2.80 -21.10 -6.01
CA VAL A 131 2.67 -20.64 -4.62
C VAL A 131 4.02 -20.44 -3.93
N GLY A 132 4.98 -21.36 -4.12
CA GLY A 132 6.31 -21.28 -3.50
C GLY A 132 7.06 -19.99 -3.87
N PRO A 133 7.32 -19.75 -5.16
CA PRO A 133 7.90 -18.50 -5.65
C PRO A 133 7.10 -17.26 -5.24
N LEU A 134 5.76 -17.33 -5.24
CA LEU A 134 4.90 -16.20 -4.86
C LEU A 134 5.10 -15.79 -3.40
N VAL A 135 5.19 -16.75 -2.48
CA VAL A 135 5.44 -16.47 -1.06
C VAL A 135 6.79 -15.79 -0.89
N ILE A 136 7.84 -16.31 -1.54
CA ILE A 136 9.18 -15.72 -1.49
C ILE A 136 9.16 -14.30 -2.08
N ALA A 137 8.55 -14.11 -3.24
CA ALA A 137 8.43 -12.82 -3.89
C ALA A 137 7.66 -11.81 -3.04
N THR A 138 6.59 -12.23 -2.35
CA THR A 138 5.80 -11.36 -1.47
C THR A 138 6.61 -10.91 -0.26
N VAL A 139 7.38 -11.81 0.36
CA VAL A 139 8.27 -11.46 1.48
C VAL A 139 9.35 -10.48 1.03
N LEU A 140 10.03 -10.76 -0.08
CA LEU A 140 11.06 -9.88 -0.63
C LEU A 140 10.50 -8.52 -1.01
N MET A 141 9.34 -8.48 -1.67
CA MET A 141 8.65 -7.25 -2.03
C MET A 141 8.29 -6.42 -0.79
N THR A 142 7.81 -7.06 0.29
CA THR A 142 7.52 -6.39 1.57
C THR A 142 8.77 -5.71 2.14
N VAL A 143 9.92 -6.41 2.10
CA VAL A 143 11.19 -5.84 2.57
C VAL A 143 11.64 -4.67 1.70
N VAL A 144 11.52 -4.80 0.36
CA VAL A 144 11.91 -3.75 -0.59
C VAL A 144 11.05 -2.50 -0.43
N VAL A 145 9.72 -2.65 -0.44
CA VAL A 145 8.78 -1.52 -0.26
C VAL A 145 8.97 -0.89 1.13
N GLY A 146 9.10 -1.71 2.18
CA GLY A 146 9.37 -1.20 3.53
C GLY A 146 10.68 -0.42 3.63
N ALA A 147 11.74 -0.89 2.97
CA ALA A 147 13.01 -0.17 2.90
C ALA A 147 12.88 1.14 2.12
N ASN A 148 12.15 1.13 1.00
CA ASN A 148 11.86 2.32 0.19
C ASN A 148 11.18 3.40 1.03
N LEU A 149 10.07 3.06 1.70
CA LEU A 149 9.34 3.98 2.57
C LEU A 149 10.22 4.59 3.66
N VAL A 150 11.09 3.79 4.29
CA VAL A 150 12.04 4.28 5.30
C VAL A 150 13.05 5.28 4.71
N ILE A 151 13.50 5.06 3.48
CA ILE A 151 14.42 5.97 2.77
C ILE A 151 13.67 7.26 2.43
N CYS A 152 12.48 7.17 1.84
CA CYS A 152 11.66 8.32 1.46
C CYS A 152 11.36 9.21 2.67
N HIS A 153 10.98 8.65 3.82
CA HIS A 153 10.78 9.41 5.06
C HIS A 153 12.04 10.08 5.64
N LYS A 154 13.23 9.56 5.32
CA LYS A 154 14.50 10.18 5.73
C LYS A 154 14.89 11.35 4.83
N TRP A 155 14.61 11.23 3.52
CA TRP A 155 15.11 12.15 2.49
C TRP A 155 14.09 13.25 2.14
N ILE A 156 12.80 12.92 2.19
CA ILE A 156 11.68 13.82 1.94
C ILE A 156 11.14 14.26 3.31
N ARG A 157 11.77 15.29 3.91
CA ARG A 157 11.30 15.93 5.14
C ARG A 157 10.64 17.27 4.85
#